data_AF-A0A843G4F3-F1
#
_entry.id   AF-A0A843G4F3-F1
#
_cell.length_a   1.000
_cell.length_b   1.000
_cell.length_c   1.000
_cell.angle_alpha   90.00
_cell.angle_beta   90.00
_cell.angle_gamma   90.00
#
_symmetry.space_group_name_H-M   'P 1'
#
loop_
_entity.id
_entity.type
_entity.pdbx_description
1 polymer ?
#
loop_
_entity_poly.entity_id
_entity_poly.type
_entity_poly.pdbx_seq_one_letter_code
_entity_poly.pdbx_strand_id
1 'polypeptide(L)'
;GMHPMESKAHRGLFDMIIEWDKEGILNYSYYIYNINVVGELDEETEGRMDGQLLAQEFVAPHIDNKYDFFADIHSNKGLKGPGTYKKTNFVFAPGFDDESTNFLNTILDEIEELVYYAPEYRTSPPYITIPVVESGIPTIVYETFSYEPMDRTYDLSEKLVKAIYNMKF
;
A
#
# COMPACT_ATOMS: atom_id res chain seq x y z
N GLY A 1 4.47 5.43 -2.38
CA GLY A 1 4.94 6.60 -3.14
C GLY A 1 4.78 6.45 -4.64
N MET A 2 4.41 5.28 -5.17
CA MET A 2 4.44 4.99 -6.60
C MET A 2 3.57 5.91 -7.44
N HIS A 3 2.43 6.36 -6.91
CA HIS A 3 1.55 7.30 -7.61
C HIS A 3 1.57 8.67 -6.90
N PRO A 4 2.10 9.74 -7.52
CA PRO A 4 2.26 11.04 -6.85
C PRO A 4 0.97 11.62 -6.25
N MET A 5 -0.16 11.39 -6.92
CA MET A 5 -1.47 11.90 -6.49
C MET A 5 -2.09 11.13 -5.31
N GLU A 6 -1.48 10.03 -4.88
CA GLU A 6 -1.93 9.20 -3.74
C GLU A 6 -1.23 9.60 -2.43
N SER A 7 -0.74 10.85 -2.36
CA SER A 7 0.14 11.38 -1.32
C SER A 7 -0.42 11.29 0.11
N LYS A 8 -1.74 11.33 0.31
CA LYS A 8 -2.35 11.20 1.64
C LYS A 8 -2.07 9.84 2.27
N ALA A 9 -2.30 8.75 1.53
CA ALA A 9 -2.06 7.39 2.03
C ALA A 9 -0.58 7.18 2.34
N HIS A 10 0.28 7.64 1.43
CA HIS A 10 1.74 7.56 1.61
C HIS A 10 2.22 8.32 2.85
N ARG A 11 1.74 9.57 3.02
CA ARG A 11 2.11 10.41 4.15
C ARG A 11 1.57 9.87 5.47
N GLY A 12 0.30 9.47 5.49
CA GLY A 12 -0.34 8.91 6.67
C GLY A 12 0.44 7.73 7.22
N LEU A 13 0.79 6.77 6.36
CA LEU A 13 1.55 5.61 6.79
C LEU A 13 2.98 5.96 7.21
N PHE A 14 3.68 6.80 6.45
CA PHE A 14 5.05 7.21 6.77
C PHE A 14 5.12 7.90 8.13
N ASP A 15 4.25 8.87 8.38
CA ASP A 15 4.21 9.62 9.63
C ASP A 15 3.93 8.69 10.83
N MET A 16 2.97 7.75 10.69
CA MET A 16 2.63 6.79 11.74
C MET A 16 3.78 5.84 12.08
N ILE A 17 4.46 5.26 11.09
CA ILE A 17 5.61 4.37 11.34
C ILE A 17 6.73 5.16 12.04
N ILE A 18 7.03 6.37 11.59
CA ILE A 18 8.08 7.21 12.18
C ILE A 18 7.72 7.65 13.61
N GLU A 19 6.45 7.91 13.90
CA GLU A 19 5.98 8.23 15.25
C GLU A 19 6.14 7.04 16.19
N TRP A 20 5.67 5.85 15.80
CA TRP A 20 5.81 4.63 16.60
C TRP A 20 7.27 4.21 16.81
N ASP A 21 8.15 4.44 15.82
CA ASP A 21 9.59 4.23 15.95
C ASP A 21 10.20 5.14 17.03
N LYS A 22 9.87 6.44 17.01
CA LYS A 22 10.35 7.40 18.02
C LYS A 22 9.88 7.06 19.43
N GLU A 23 8.71 6.47 19.55
CA GLU A 23 8.14 6.01 20.83
C GLU A 23 8.68 4.63 21.26
N GLY A 24 9.46 3.95 20.40
CA GLY A 24 10.01 2.63 20.69
C GLY A 24 8.95 1.53 20.74
N ILE A 25 7.82 1.71 20.04
CA ILE A 25 6.70 0.77 20.01
C ILE A 25 6.96 -0.37 19.03
N LEU A 26 7.58 -0.08 17.89
CA LEU A 26 7.77 -1.04 16.80
C LEU A 26 8.54 -2.29 17.26
N ASN A 27 8.01 -3.46 16.91
CA ASN A 27 8.55 -4.80 17.27
C ASN A 27 9.22 -5.52 16.08
N TYR A 28 9.18 -4.95 14.88
CA TYR A 28 9.76 -5.50 13.65
C TYR A 28 10.69 -4.48 12.97
N SER A 29 11.45 -4.94 11.98
CA SER A 29 12.24 -4.04 11.12
C SER A 29 11.40 -3.59 9.93
N TYR A 30 11.12 -2.29 9.86
CA TYR A 30 10.30 -1.71 8.80
C TYR A 30 11.19 -1.06 7.73
N TYR A 31 10.98 -1.43 6.47
CA TYR A 31 11.70 -0.88 5.33
C TYR A 31 10.73 -0.08 4.46
N ILE A 32 10.88 1.24 4.46
CA ILE A 32 9.98 2.13 3.72
C ILE A 32 10.62 2.57 2.41
N TYR A 33 10.06 2.14 1.29
CA TYR A 33 10.44 2.61 -0.04
C TYR A 33 9.63 3.84 -0.43
N ASN A 34 10.20 5.02 -0.19
CA ASN A 34 9.58 6.29 -0.55
C ASN A 34 10.03 6.75 -1.95
N ILE A 35 9.17 6.54 -2.94
CA ILE A 35 9.40 6.98 -4.32
C ILE A 35 8.98 8.45 -4.44
N ASN A 36 9.93 9.29 -4.86
CA ASN A 36 9.72 10.70 -5.11
C ASN A 36 9.89 10.99 -6.60
N VAL A 37 8.78 11.21 -7.30
CA VAL A 37 8.80 11.61 -8.72
C VAL A 37 9.11 13.10 -8.80
N VAL A 38 10.16 13.46 -9.52
CA VAL A 38 10.64 14.84 -9.67
C VAL A 38 10.69 15.22 -11.16
N GLY A 39 10.53 16.51 -11.44
CA GLY A 39 10.54 17.04 -12.82
C GLY A 39 9.14 17.27 -13.39
N GLU A 40 9.06 17.36 -14.70
CA GLU A 40 7.79 17.47 -15.43
C GLU A 40 7.12 16.09 -15.44
N LEU A 41 5.92 16.00 -14.87
CA LEU A 41 5.15 14.77 -14.80
C LEU A 41 4.47 14.51 -16.14
N ASP A 42 4.30 13.24 -16.49
CA ASP A 42 3.40 12.85 -17.57
C ASP A 42 1.96 13.32 -17.25
N GLU A 43 1.43 14.25 -18.06
CA GLU A 43 0.10 14.85 -17.83
C GLU A 43 -1.04 13.86 -18.04
N GLU A 44 -0.88 12.87 -18.94
CA GLU A 44 -1.92 11.88 -19.23
C GLU A 44 -2.16 10.93 -18.06
N THR A 45 -1.10 10.59 -17.33
CA THR A 45 -1.13 9.65 -16.21
C THR A 45 -1.00 10.32 -14.86
N GLU A 46 -0.90 11.65 -14.79
CA GLU A 46 -0.64 12.42 -13.56
C GLU A 46 0.62 11.91 -12.82
N GLY A 47 1.66 11.54 -13.58
CA GLY A 47 2.92 11.01 -13.06
C GLY A 47 2.86 9.57 -12.50
N ARG A 48 1.76 8.84 -12.69
CA ARG A 48 1.63 7.45 -12.23
C ARG A 48 2.63 6.53 -12.93
N MET A 49 2.77 6.66 -14.25
CA MET A 49 3.70 5.82 -15.01
C MET A 49 5.15 6.09 -14.60
N ASP A 50 5.50 7.36 -14.39
CA ASP A 50 6.84 7.76 -13.94
C ASP A 50 7.23 7.06 -12.64
N GLY A 51 6.35 7.10 -11.63
CA GLY A 51 6.61 6.43 -10.35
C GLY A 51 6.57 4.90 -10.42
N GLN A 52 5.72 4.32 -11.29
CA GLN A 52 5.73 2.87 -11.58
C GLN A 52 7.07 2.40 -12.17
N LEU A 53 7.62 3.15 -13.14
CA LEU A 53 8.91 2.85 -13.76
C LEU A 53 10.06 3.00 -12.76
N LEU A 54 10.05 4.04 -11.93
CA LEU A 54 11.03 4.19 -10.84
C LEU A 54 10.95 3.05 -9.82
N ALA A 55 9.74 2.59 -9.47
CA ALA A 55 9.56 1.44 -8.59
C ALA A 55 10.18 0.18 -9.19
N GLN A 56 9.89 -0.07 -10.47
CA GLN A 56 10.39 -1.23 -11.19
C GLN A 56 11.93 -1.23 -11.31
N GLU A 57 12.52 -0.07 -11.58
CA GLU A 57 13.98 0.06 -11.77
C GLU A 57 14.76 0.00 -10.45
N PHE A 58 14.30 0.70 -9.41
CA PHE A 58 15.10 0.93 -8.21
C PHE A 58 14.59 0.22 -6.95
N VAL A 59 13.32 -0.15 -6.90
CA VAL A 59 12.71 -0.79 -5.72
C VAL A 59 12.60 -2.30 -5.95
N ALA A 60 12.06 -2.74 -7.08
CA ALA A 60 11.82 -4.17 -7.35
C ALA A 60 13.07 -5.04 -7.19
N PRO A 61 14.27 -4.63 -7.67
CA PRO A 61 15.48 -5.43 -7.48
C PRO A 61 15.97 -5.52 -6.03
N HIS A 62 15.52 -4.62 -5.14
CA HIS A 62 15.91 -4.59 -3.74
C HIS A 62 14.99 -5.45 -2.85
N ILE A 63 13.76 -5.69 -3.31
CA ILE A 63 12.78 -6.55 -2.65
C ILE A 63 13.05 -7.99 -3.07
N ASP A 64 13.83 -8.69 -2.24
CA ASP A 64 14.16 -10.11 -2.37
C ASP A 64 13.50 -10.90 -1.22
N ASN A 65 13.73 -12.22 -1.20
CA ASN A 65 13.12 -13.15 -0.23
C ASN A 65 13.61 -12.99 1.23
N LYS A 66 14.14 -11.82 1.62
CA LYS A 66 14.53 -11.51 3.01
C LYS A 66 13.41 -10.83 3.81
N TYR A 67 12.31 -10.45 3.16
CA TYR A 67 11.16 -9.82 3.81
C TYR A 67 10.09 -10.86 4.09
N ASP A 68 9.51 -10.80 5.29
CA ASP A 68 8.43 -11.70 5.70
C ASP A 68 7.06 -11.25 5.16
N PHE A 69 6.94 -9.97 4.79
CA PHE A 69 5.69 -9.38 4.35
C PHE A 69 5.91 -8.09 3.55
N PHE A 70 5.07 -7.88 2.54
CA PHE A 70 5.05 -6.67 1.73
C PHE A 70 3.64 -6.05 1.67
N ALA A 71 3.55 -4.77 2.01
CA ALA A 71 2.33 -3.99 1.89
C ALA A 71 2.50 -2.92 0.81
N ASP A 72 1.72 -3.04 -0.27
CA ASP A 72 1.65 -2.05 -1.34
C ASP A 72 0.57 -1.02 -1.03
N ILE A 73 0.96 0.25 -0.94
CA ILE A 73 0.16 1.31 -0.32
C ILE A 73 -0.29 2.29 -1.39
N HIS A 74 -1.61 2.35 -1.56
CA HIS A 74 -2.26 3.11 -2.61
C HIS A 74 -3.45 3.93 -2.08
N SER A 75 -3.94 4.81 -2.95
CA SER A 75 -5.26 5.41 -2.78
C SER A 75 -6.00 5.47 -4.10
N ASN A 76 -7.32 5.37 -4.05
CA ASN A 76 -8.17 5.38 -5.24
C ASN A 76 -9.13 6.58 -5.25
N LYS A 77 -9.57 6.91 -6.46
CA LYS A 77 -10.57 7.96 -6.70
C LYS A 77 -12.02 7.48 -6.50
N GLY A 78 -12.27 6.23 -6.08
CA GLY A 78 -13.62 5.67 -5.94
C GLY A 78 -14.44 5.78 -7.23
N LEU A 79 -15.63 6.36 -7.15
CA LEU A 79 -16.48 6.74 -8.31
C LEU A 79 -16.31 8.22 -8.71
N LYS A 80 -15.33 8.94 -8.16
CA LYS A 80 -15.05 10.33 -8.50
C LYS A 80 -14.02 10.42 -9.64
N GLY A 81 -14.16 11.43 -10.50
CA GLY A 81 -13.26 11.63 -11.63
C GLY A 81 -13.24 10.40 -12.56
N PRO A 82 -12.06 9.93 -13.01
CA PRO A 82 -11.94 8.71 -13.82
C PRO A 82 -12.05 7.41 -13.02
N GLY A 83 -12.31 7.48 -11.70
CA GLY A 83 -12.41 6.31 -10.83
C GLY A 83 -13.62 5.43 -11.14
N THR A 84 -13.44 4.11 -11.05
CA THR A 84 -14.48 3.09 -11.30
C THR A 84 -14.71 2.16 -10.11
N TYR A 85 -14.03 2.40 -8.98
CA TYR A 85 -14.07 1.51 -7.84
C TYR A 85 -15.31 1.77 -6.98
N LYS A 86 -16.13 0.72 -6.81
CA LYS A 86 -17.36 0.78 -6.00
C LYS A 86 -17.09 0.77 -4.50
N LYS A 87 -15.89 0.34 -4.10
CA LYS A 87 -15.38 0.36 -2.73
C LYS A 87 -14.15 1.26 -2.70
N THR A 88 -14.01 2.05 -1.66
CA THR A 88 -13.02 3.13 -1.64
C THR A 88 -11.96 2.96 -0.57
N ASN A 89 -12.27 2.23 0.50
CA ASN A 89 -11.31 1.80 1.52
C ASN A 89 -11.34 0.27 1.53
N PHE A 90 -10.28 -0.35 1.05
CA PHE A 90 -10.25 -1.80 0.87
C PHE A 90 -8.83 -2.36 0.89
N VAL A 91 -8.76 -3.68 1.05
CA VAL A 91 -7.52 -4.45 1.03
C VAL A 91 -7.75 -5.75 0.25
N PHE A 92 -6.72 -6.22 -0.44
CA PHE A 92 -6.73 -7.53 -1.09
C PHE A 92 -5.33 -8.13 -1.17
N ALA A 93 -5.25 -9.46 -1.25
CA ALA A 93 -4.02 -10.20 -1.48
C ALA A 93 -3.96 -10.66 -2.95
N PRO A 94 -3.02 -10.15 -3.78
CA PRO A 94 -2.91 -10.54 -5.20
C PRO A 94 -2.29 -11.93 -5.41
N GLY A 95 -1.55 -12.47 -4.45
CA GLY A 95 -0.88 -13.78 -4.57
C GLY A 95 -1.81 -14.99 -4.43
N PHE A 96 -2.99 -14.80 -3.81
CA PHE A 96 -3.93 -15.88 -3.48
C PHE A 96 -3.28 -17.05 -2.72
N ASP A 97 -2.21 -16.78 -1.98
CA ASP A 97 -1.56 -17.74 -1.08
C ASP A 97 -2.15 -17.66 0.35
N ASP A 98 -1.92 -18.72 1.12
CA ASP A 98 -2.50 -18.88 2.46
C ASP A 98 -1.97 -17.82 3.45
N GLU A 99 -0.71 -17.42 3.31
CA GLU A 99 -0.05 -16.49 4.24
C GLU A 99 -0.52 -15.05 4.01
N SER A 100 -0.54 -14.59 2.76
CA SER A 100 -1.18 -13.32 2.38
C SER A 100 -2.65 -13.28 2.78
N THR A 101 -3.36 -14.41 2.68
CA THR A 101 -4.76 -14.51 3.11
C THR A 101 -4.90 -14.38 4.63
N ASN A 102 -3.98 -14.98 5.40
CA ASN A 102 -3.96 -14.83 6.85
C ASN A 102 -3.70 -13.37 7.26
N PHE A 103 -2.71 -12.71 6.69
CA PHE A 103 -2.43 -11.29 6.96
C PHE A 103 -3.59 -10.37 6.52
N LEU A 104 -4.19 -10.64 5.37
CA LEU A 104 -5.40 -9.95 4.91
C LEU A 104 -6.54 -10.07 5.94
N ASN A 105 -6.79 -11.26 6.47
CA ASN A 105 -7.85 -11.48 7.46
C ASN A 105 -7.54 -10.76 8.78
N THR A 106 -6.29 -10.77 9.25
CA THR A 106 -5.88 -9.97 10.42
C THR A 106 -6.17 -8.48 10.23
N ILE A 107 -5.87 -7.93 9.05
CA ILE A 107 -6.18 -6.53 8.73
C ILE A 107 -7.69 -6.30 8.75
N LEU A 108 -8.49 -7.17 8.15
CA LEU A 108 -9.95 -7.01 8.08
C LEU A 108 -10.62 -7.17 9.46
N ASP A 109 -10.10 -8.01 10.33
CA ASP A 109 -10.61 -8.21 11.69
C ASP A 109 -10.28 -7.02 12.61
N GLU A 110 -9.16 -6.33 12.37
CA GLU A 110 -8.75 -5.16 13.16
C GLU A 110 -9.32 -3.83 12.65
N ILE A 111 -9.66 -3.76 11.36
CA ILE A 111 -10.07 -2.51 10.69
C ILE A 111 -11.44 -2.69 10.04
N GLU A 112 -12.50 -2.54 10.85
CA GLU A 112 -13.90 -2.72 10.43
C GLU A 112 -14.31 -1.86 9.22
N GLU A 113 -13.57 -0.79 8.94
CA GLU A 113 -13.88 0.16 7.88
C GLU A 113 -13.21 -0.18 6.55
N LEU A 114 -12.37 -1.21 6.53
CA LEU A 114 -11.89 -1.84 5.31
C LEU A 114 -12.83 -2.97 4.90
N VAL A 115 -12.92 -3.18 3.60
CA VAL A 115 -13.57 -4.36 3.05
C VAL A 115 -12.59 -5.12 2.17
N TYR A 116 -12.79 -6.43 2.06
CA TYR A 116 -12.16 -7.16 0.97
C TYR A 116 -12.74 -6.69 -0.37
N TYR A 117 -11.86 -6.23 -1.27
CA TYR A 117 -12.24 -5.89 -2.64
C TYR A 117 -11.02 -5.99 -3.56
N ALA A 118 -11.06 -6.93 -4.50
CA ALA A 118 -10.03 -7.11 -5.52
C ALA A 118 -10.58 -6.70 -6.90
N PRO A 119 -10.33 -5.45 -7.36
CA PRO A 119 -10.79 -5.02 -8.68
C PRO A 119 -10.12 -5.82 -9.79
N GLU A 120 -10.89 -6.18 -10.83
CA GLU A 120 -10.41 -6.98 -11.96
C GLU A 120 -9.32 -6.25 -12.75
N TYR A 121 -9.52 -4.94 -12.99
CA TYR A 121 -8.56 -4.09 -13.67
C TYR A 121 -7.74 -3.26 -12.68
N ARG A 122 -6.41 -3.42 -12.74
CA ARG A 122 -5.41 -2.72 -11.91
C ARG A 122 -4.16 -2.47 -12.76
N THR A 123 -3.58 -1.27 -12.68
CA THR A 123 -2.43 -0.89 -13.54
C THR A 123 -1.08 -0.98 -12.85
N SER A 124 -1.01 -0.80 -11.53
CA SER A 124 0.25 -0.85 -10.77
C SER A 124 0.80 -2.25 -10.48
N PRO A 125 -0.01 -3.32 -10.32
CA PRO A 125 0.54 -4.61 -9.90
C PRO A 125 1.70 -5.17 -10.73
N PRO A 126 1.71 -5.05 -12.07
CA PRO A 126 2.81 -5.57 -12.89
C PRO A 126 4.20 -4.97 -12.59
N TYR A 127 4.29 -3.82 -11.92
CA TYR A 127 5.56 -3.09 -11.73
C TYR A 127 6.30 -3.45 -10.44
N ILE A 128 5.57 -3.75 -9.36
CA ILE A 128 6.18 -4.14 -8.08
C ILE A 128 5.44 -5.29 -7.41
N THR A 129 4.10 -5.24 -7.36
CA THR A 129 3.31 -6.14 -6.53
C THR A 129 3.38 -7.57 -7.04
N ILE A 130 3.21 -7.79 -8.34
CA ILE A 130 3.30 -9.13 -8.96
C ILE A 130 4.73 -9.68 -8.88
N PRO A 131 5.79 -8.91 -9.23
CA PRO A 131 7.16 -9.37 -9.01
C PRO A 131 7.45 -9.82 -7.56
N VAL A 132 6.91 -9.11 -6.56
CA VAL A 132 7.10 -9.45 -5.14
C VAL A 132 6.30 -10.69 -4.73
N VAL A 133 5.07 -10.85 -5.23
CA VAL A 133 4.30 -12.09 -5.08
C VAL A 133 5.07 -13.28 -5.68
N GLU A 134 5.61 -13.12 -6.89
CA GLU A 134 6.35 -14.17 -7.60
C GLU A 134 7.68 -14.55 -6.92
N SER A 135 8.24 -13.66 -6.09
CA SER A 135 9.43 -13.96 -5.27
C SER A 135 9.10 -14.74 -3.99
N GLY A 136 7.82 -14.99 -3.72
CA GLY A 136 7.33 -15.78 -2.60
C GLY A 136 7.09 -14.98 -1.32
N ILE A 137 7.03 -13.64 -1.40
CA ILE A 137 6.78 -12.78 -0.24
C ILE A 137 5.27 -12.56 -0.08
N PRO A 138 4.68 -12.88 1.08
CA PRO A 138 3.29 -12.57 1.38
C PRO A 138 3.00 -11.09 1.13
N THR A 139 1.98 -10.81 0.32
CA THR A 139 1.74 -9.47 -0.23
C THR A 139 0.28 -9.07 -0.09
N ILE A 140 0.05 -7.85 0.39
CA ILE A 140 -1.26 -7.19 0.31
C ILE A 140 -1.16 -5.87 -0.43
N VAL A 141 -2.28 -5.48 -1.03
CA VAL A 141 -2.50 -4.14 -1.56
C VAL A 141 -3.54 -3.47 -0.67
N TYR A 142 -3.18 -2.32 -0.12
CA TYR A 142 -3.99 -1.50 0.74
C TYR A 142 -4.35 -0.19 0.04
N GLU A 143 -5.65 0.11 -0.02
CA GLU A 143 -6.21 1.20 -0.83
C GLU A 143 -7.14 2.06 0.02
N THR A 144 -6.85 3.36 0.14
CA THR A 144 -7.75 4.35 0.78
C THR A 144 -8.39 5.31 -0.22
N PHE A 145 -9.40 6.05 0.21
CA PHE A 145 -10.09 6.99 -0.66
C PHE A 145 -9.35 8.33 -0.75
N SER A 146 -8.85 8.72 -1.92
CA SER A 146 -8.07 9.97 -2.08
C SER A 146 -8.80 11.24 -1.62
N TYR A 147 -10.14 11.23 -1.64
CA TYR A 147 -10.98 12.38 -1.30
C TYR A 147 -11.47 12.38 0.14
N GLU A 148 -11.07 11.43 0.98
CA GLU A 148 -11.39 11.49 2.40
C GLU A 148 -10.55 12.58 3.12
N PRO A 149 -11.05 13.12 4.24
CA PRO A 149 -10.29 14.01 5.11
C PRO A 149 -8.97 13.37 5.60
N MET A 150 -7.91 14.16 5.79
CA MET A 150 -6.59 13.61 6.15
C MET A 150 -6.56 12.93 7.52
N ASP A 151 -7.34 13.42 8.48
CA ASP A 151 -7.56 12.79 9.80
C ASP A 151 -8.13 11.37 9.65
N ARG A 152 -9.03 11.15 8.69
CA ARG A 152 -9.51 9.80 8.38
C ARG A 152 -8.40 8.90 7.82
N THR A 153 -7.57 9.43 6.93
CA THR A 153 -6.42 8.67 6.41
C THR A 153 -5.42 8.34 7.52
N TYR A 154 -5.16 9.26 8.46
CA TYR A 154 -4.31 8.99 9.63
C TYR A 154 -4.90 7.90 10.53
N ASP A 155 -6.18 7.95 10.86
CA ASP A 155 -6.86 6.92 11.64
C ASP A 155 -6.72 5.53 11.00
N LEU A 156 -6.94 5.43 9.68
CA LEU A 156 -6.76 4.16 8.97
C LEU A 156 -5.30 3.72 8.90
N SER A 157 -4.35 4.65 8.75
CA SER A 157 -2.91 4.35 8.78
C SER A 157 -2.45 3.84 10.14
N GLU A 158 -2.90 4.45 11.25
CA GLU A 158 -2.59 3.99 12.61
C GLU A 158 -3.11 2.57 12.83
N LYS A 159 -4.37 2.31 12.43
CA LYS A 159 -4.97 0.98 12.50
C LYS A 159 -4.22 -0.06 11.66
N LEU A 160 -3.75 0.31 10.46
CA LEU A 160 -2.94 -0.58 9.63
C LEU A 160 -1.59 -0.91 10.29
N VAL A 161 -0.89 0.09 10.82
CA VAL A 161 0.38 -0.13 11.55
C VAL A 161 0.16 -1.04 12.76
N LYS A 162 -0.94 -0.82 13.50
CA LYS A 162 -1.32 -1.68 14.63
C LYS A 162 -1.63 -3.11 14.21
N ALA A 163 -2.36 -3.31 13.12
CA ALA A 163 -2.63 -4.65 12.58
C ALA A 163 -1.34 -5.37 12.22
N ILE A 164 -0.41 -4.69 11.55
CA ILE A 164 0.91 -5.25 11.21
C ILE A 164 1.72 -5.56 12.47
N TYR A 165 1.68 -4.69 13.48
CA TYR A 165 2.34 -4.92 14.77
C TYR A 165 1.84 -6.21 15.46
N ASN A 166 0.55 -6.53 15.33
CA ASN A 166 -0.06 -7.73 15.92
C ASN A 166 0.11 -9.01 15.08
N MET A 167 0.58 -8.90 13.84
CA MET A 167 0.85 -10.06 12.99
C MET A 167 1.98 -10.92 13.57
N LYS A 168 2.03 -12.18 13.14
CA LYS A 168 3.13 -13.09 13.45
C LYS A 168 3.78 -13.50 12.14
N PHE A 169 5.02 -13.10 11.99
CA PHE A 169 5.94 -13.49 10.91
C PHE A 169 6.79 -14.68 11.39
#